data_AF-A0A968MUB3-F1
#
_entry.id   AF-A0A968MUB3-F1
#
_cell.length_a   1.000
_cell.length_b   1.000
_cell.length_c   1.000
_cell.angle_alpha   90.00
_cell.angle_beta   90.00
_cell.angle_gamma   90.00
#
_symmetry.space_group_name_H-M   'P 1'
#
loop_
_entity.id
_entity.type
_entity.pdbx_description
1 polymer ?
#
loop_
_entity_poly.entity_id
_entity_poly.type
_entity_poly.pdbx_seq_one_letter_code
_entity_poly.pdbx_strand_id
1 'polypeptide(L)'
;MTVSRQEYEGSIGISGGNNSEMYRALRRVPIVPGKYPGGYYSYQETDVYNNDSIPREGGGKQYTLADAKIPVDRPGPLYMAEAINNKVHNNRILGNVYAEVVFLPSLKFKTTFGVDLIDRKTQYYEPSNGTQRPTGGAAEVGYGTTTFLSVENNLSFNKTFEKHSISATLVQESQKSITDASRIRGEGLNDMTTYYSWDGNYMTSNIIFPSGSIWTISSFLGRINYSFNSKYLITATYRADGSSRFGANNKWAYFPSVSLGWVLSQEPFMQQVASISNLKLRAGYGEVGSQDVGLYKSLSTLGTATYIVGTTKMYGRTLSQIPNPDLQWERNKQYNIGLDIDLFKSRLAFSADFYVKILTISFTTEHCR
;
A
#
# COMPACT_ATOMS: atom_id res chain seq x y z
N MET A 1 13.48 -4.54 -22.55
CA MET A 1 13.69 -3.28 -21.80
C MET A 1 12.53 -2.38 -22.18
N THR A 2 11.49 -2.32 -21.35
CA THR A 2 10.29 -1.54 -21.65
C THR A 2 10.30 -0.34 -20.72
N VAL A 3 10.52 0.85 -21.27
CA VAL A 3 10.44 2.11 -20.53
C VAL A 3 9.01 2.62 -20.70
N SER A 4 8.17 2.44 -19.69
CA SER A 4 6.84 3.03 -19.66
C SER A 4 6.87 4.29 -18.79
N ARG A 5 6.58 5.45 -19.40
CA ARG A 5 6.25 6.69 -18.68
C ARG A 5 4.77 6.65 -18.36
N GLN A 6 4.42 6.49 -17.09
CA GLN A 6 3.05 6.64 -16.60
C GLN A 6 2.94 8.01 -15.93
N GLU A 7 2.24 8.94 -16.58
CA GLU A 7 1.79 10.18 -15.96
C GLU A 7 0.49 9.90 -15.22
N TYR A 8 0.53 10.02 -13.89
CA TYR A 8 -0.66 10.01 -13.06
C TYR A 8 -1.08 11.47 -12.83
N GLU A 9 -2.13 11.92 -13.52
CA GLU A 9 -2.90 13.08 -13.06
C GLU A 9 -3.72 12.65 -11.85
N GLY A 10 -3.25 13.01 -10.66
CA GLY A 10 -3.96 12.72 -9.43
C GLY A 10 -5.23 13.56 -9.34
N SER A 11 -6.38 12.95 -9.63
CA SER A 11 -7.69 13.51 -9.27
C SER A 11 -7.81 13.57 -7.74
N ILE A 12 -8.16 14.75 -7.23
CA ILE A 12 -8.32 15.06 -5.80
C ILE A 12 -9.35 14.11 -5.16
N GLY A 13 -8.89 13.25 -4.25
CA GLY A 13 -9.75 12.31 -3.52
C GLY A 13 -10.64 13.02 -2.50
N ILE A 14 -11.92 12.66 -2.48
CA ILE A 14 -12.96 13.27 -1.64
C ILE A 14 -12.94 12.60 -0.26
N SER A 15 -12.40 13.30 0.74
CA SER A 15 -12.55 12.95 2.16
C SER A 15 -13.82 13.61 2.71
N GLY A 16 -14.83 12.83 3.07
CA GLY A 16 -16.14 13.29 3.60
C GLY A 16 -16.09 13.75 5.06
N GLY A 17 -15.24 14.71 5.39
CA GLY A 17 -15.24 15.38 6.69
C GLY A 17 -15.43 16.89 6.54
N ASN A 18 -15.82 17.58 7.63
CA ASN A 18 -15.96 19.05 7.72
C ASN A 18 -14.67 19.84 7.35
N ASN A 19 -13.57 19.14 7.08
CA ASN A 19 -12.28 19.69 6.63
C ASN A 19 -12.01 19.48 5.14
N SER A 20 -12.98 19.02 4.34
CA SER A 20 -12.76 18.86 2.90
C SER A 20 -12.76 20.22 2.19
N GLU A 21 -11.81 20.39 1.27
CA GLU A 21 -11.66 21.63 0.50
C GLU A 21 -12.89 21.94 -0.36
N MET A 22 -13.59 20.90 -0.82
CA MET A 22 -14.84 21.03 -1.58
C MET A 22 -16.02 21.50 -0.70
N TYR A 23 -16.15 20.98 0.53
CA TYR A 23 -17.16 21.43 1.50
C TYR A 23 -16.98 22.92 1.84
N ARG A 24 -15.74 23.39 1.88
CA ARG A 24 -15.39 24.78 2.13
C ARG A 24 -15.60 25.68 0.92
N ALA A 25 -15.29 25.18 -0.28
CA ALA A 25 -15.57 25.88 -1.54
C ALA A 25 -17.07 26.18 -1.69
N LEU A 26 -17.93 25.22 -1.36
CA LEU A 26 -19.39 25.36 -1.43
C LEU A 26 -19.98 26.30 -0.38
N ARG A 27 -19.22 26.66 0.67
CA ARG A 27 -19.65 27.57 1.76
C ARG A 27 -19.03 28.96 1.66
N ARG A 28 -18.31 29.27 0.59
CA ARG A 28 -17.77 30.62 0.36
C ARG A 28 -18.89 31.58 0.00
N VAL A 29 -18.82 32.79 0.57
CA VAL A 29 -19.69 33.90 0.19
C VAL A 29 -19.38 34.23 -1.28
N PRO A 30 -20.38 34.23 -2.19
CA PRO A 30 -20.17 34.37 -3.64
C PRO A 30 -19.63 35.74 -4.07
N ILE A 31 -19.48 36.70 -3.14
CA ILE A 31 -19.13 38.10 -3.40
C ILE A 31 -17.63 38.37 -3.24
N VAL A 32 -16.86 37.48 -2.61
CA VAL A 32 -15.41 37.69 -2.42
C VAL A 32 -14.66 37.20 -3.66
N PRO A 33 -13.95 38.07 -4.40
CA PRO A 33 -13.20 37.64 -5.58
C PRO A 33 -12.12 36.63 -5.17
N GLY A 34 -11.99 35.52 -5.90
CA GLY A 34 -11.00 34.48 -5.60
C GLY A 34 -9.54 34.96 -5.69
N LYS A 35 -9.30 36.04 -6.44
CA LYS A 35 -7.99 36.65 -6.71
C LYS A 35 -8.16 38.15 -6.96
N TYR A 36 -7.33 38.97 -6.32
CA TYR A 36 -7.29 40.42 -6.47
C TYR A 36 -6.28 40.86 -7.56
N PRO A 37 -6.43 42.07 -8.13
CA PRO A 37 -5.41 42.69 -8.98
C PRO A 37 -4.03 42.68 -8.31
N GLY A 38 -2.97 42.38 -9.06
CA GLY A 38 -1.62 42.20 -8.51
C GLY A 38 -1.28 40.77 -8.07
N GLY A 39 -2.21 39.82 -8.21
CA GLY A 39 -1.93 38.38 -8.02
C GLY A 39 -2.13 37.87 -6.59
N TYR A 40 -2.64 38.70 -5.69
CA TYR A 40 -2.97 38.31 -4.31
C TYR A 40 -4.27 37.49 -4.26
N TYR A 41 -4.27 36.40 -3.50
CA TYR A 41 -5.45 35.56 -3.33
C TYR A 41 -6.29 36.03 -2.16
N SER A 42 -7.62 35.89 -2.27
CA SER A 42 -8.50 36.24 -1.16
C SER A 42 -8.40 35.23 -0.03
N TYR A 43 -8.06 35.77 1.14
CA TYR A 43 -8.35 35.15 2.41
C TYR A 43 -9.79 35.44 2.80
N GLN A 44 -10.33 34.64 3.70
CA GLN A 44 -11.56 35.00 4.39
C GLN A 44 -11.20 36.04 5.46
N GLU A 45 -10.73 37.22 5.03
CA GLU A 45 -10.44 38.32 5.95
C GLU A 45 -11.74 38.84 6.56
N THR A 46 -11.66 39.02 7.87
CA THR A 46 -12.71 39.44 8.81
C THR A 46 -13.22 40.87 8.61
N ASP A 47 -12.99 41.50 7.46
CA ASP A 47 -13.42 42.88 7.24
C ASP A 47 -14.91 43.02 6.91
N VAL A 48 -15.64 41.90 6.89
CA VAL A 48 -17.10 41.91 7.13
C VAL A 48 -17.40 41.67 8.62
N TYR A 49 -16.67 42.34 9.51
CA TYR A 49 -17.23 42.73 10.79
C TYR A 49 -18.20 43.88 10.56
N ASN A 50 -19.33 43.56 9.91
CA ASN A 50 -20.66 43.96 10.31
C ASN A 50 -21.67 43.53 9.24
N ASN A 51 -22.53 42.59 9.61
CA ASN A 51 -23.88 42.39 9.07
C ASN A 51 -24.15 41.59 7.78
N ASP A 52 -23.19 40.84 7.21
CA ASP A 52 -23.57 39.81 6.23
C ASP A 52 -24.15 38.58 6.92
N SER A 53 -25.39 38.79 7.35
CA SER A 53 -26.35 37.78 7.68
C SER A 53 -26.73 37.00 6.44
N ILE A 54 -26.68 35.67 6.50
CA ILE A 54 -27.25 34.83 5.44
C ILE A 54 -28.77 34.98 5.55
N PRO A 55 -29.47 35.65 4.62
CA PRO A 55 -30.90 35.82 4.73
C PRO A 55 -31.54 34.48 4.42
N ARG A 56 -32.30 33.94 5.37
CA ARG A 56 -33.24 32.85 5.09
C ARG A 56 -34.56 33.49 4.70
N GLU A 57 -35.09 33.16 3.52
CA GLU A 57 -36.51 33.42 3.26
C GLU A 57 -37.33 32.76 4.38
N GLY A 58 -38.02 33.58 5.20
CA GLY A 58 -38.89 33.10 6.28
C GLY A 58 -38.47 33.41 7.74
N GLY A 59 -37.74 34.49 8.02
CA GLY A 59 -37.82 35.16 9.34
C GLY A 59 -37.23 34.46 10.58
N GLY A 60 -36.16 33.67 10.44
CA GLY A 60 -35.40 33.09 11.57
C GLY A 60 -34.14 33.88 11.96
N LYS A 61 -33.62 33.68 13.20
CA LYS A 61 -32.39 34.31 13.73
C LYS A 61 -31.21 34.20 12.73
N GLN A 62 -30.55 35.32 12.49
CA GLN A 62 -29.37 35.42 11.63
C GLN A 62 -28.14 34.82 12.34
N TYR A 63 -27.43 33.93 11.65
CA TYR A 63 -26.14 33.41 12.12
C TYR A 63 -25.03 34.20 11.44
N THR A 64 -24.07 34.69 12.23
CA THR A 64 -22.83 35.26 11.71
C THR A 64 -21.90 34.13 11.24
N LEU A 65 -20.92 34.44 10.38
CA LEU A 65 -19.86 33.49 10.00
C LEU A 65 -19.05 32.98 11.22
N ALA A 66 -19.00 33.79 12.29
CA ALA A 66 -18.43 33.40 13.59
C ALA A 66 -19.28 32.34 14.31
N ASP A 67 -20.62 32.45 14.25
CA ASP A 67 -21.53 31.44 14.80
C ASP A 67 -21.45 30.11 14.04
N ALA A 68 -21.08 30.16 12.75
CA ALA A 68 -20.85 29.00 11.91
C ALA A 68 -19.45 28.34 12.11
N LYS A 69 -18.59 28.91 12.98
CA LYS A 69 -17.22 28.43 13.28
C LYS A 69 -16.35 28.19 12.04
N ILE A 70 -16.50 29.00 10.99
CA ILE A 70 -15.69 28.87 9.78
C ILE A 70 -14.32 29.54 10.02
N PRO A 71 -13.18 28.82 9.89
CA PRO A 71 -11.86 29.40 10.15
C PRO A 71 -11.48 30.45 9.11
N VAL A 72 -11.30 31.69 9.56
CA VAL A 72 -10.99 32.91 8.78
C VAL A 72 -9.50 33.10 8.45
N ASP A 73 -8.66 32.17 8.90
CA ASP A 73 -7.22 32.25 8.78
C ASP A 73 -6.68 31.63 7.48
N ARG A 74 -7.51 30.91 6.71
CA ARG A 74 -7.07 30.01 5.63
C ARG A 74 -7.24 30.58 4.22
N PRO A 75 -6.25 30.39 3.34
CA PRO A 75 -6.39 30.77 1.94
C PRO A 75 -7.46 29.93 1.26
N GLY A 76 -8.00 30.48 0.17
CA GLY A 76 -9.05 29.82 -0.58
C GLY A 76 -8.67 28.52 -1.27
N PRO A 77 -9.65 27.66 -1.59
CA PRO A 77 -9.42 26.49 -2.43
C PRO A 77 -8.86 26.88 -3.81
N LEU A 78 -9.15 28.09 -4.32
CA LEU A 78 -8.55 28.61 -5.56
C LEU A 78 -7.05 28.87 -5.42
N TYR A 79 -6.59 29.43 -4.28
CA TYR A 79 -5.16 29.57 -3.98
C TYR A 79 -4.50 28.20 -3.90
N MET A 80 -5.11 27.27 -3.16
CA MET A 80 -4.58 25.92 -3.00
C MET A 80 -4.44 25.18 -4.33
N ALA A 81 -5.33 25.45 -5.31
CA ALA A 81 -5.32 24.83 -6.62
C ALA A 81 -4.38 25.51 -7.64
N GLU A 82 -4.27 26.84 -7.64
CA GLU A 82 -3.52 27.58 -8.65
C GLU A 82 -2.10 27.97 -8.21
N ALA A 83 -1.91 28.28 -6.93
CA ALA A 83 -0.67 28.86 -6.42
C ALA A 83 0.31 27.78 -5.94
N ILE A 84 -0.20 26.66 -5.41
CA ILE A 84 0.63 25.57 -4.90
C ILE A 84 1.03 24.64 -6.06
N ASN A 85 2.32 24.42 -6.21
CA ASN A 85 2.86 23.46 -7.15
C ASN A 85 3.38 22.24 -6.37
N ASN A 86 2.73 21.10 -6.55
CA ASN A 86 3.08 19.84 -5.91
C ASN A 86 3.25 18.74 -6.97
N LYS A 87 4.50 18.44 -7.33
CA LYS A 87 4.86 17.49 -8.38
C LYS A 87 5.55 16.26 -7.80
N VAL A 88 5.23 15.10 -8.36
CA VAL A 88 5.91 13.83 -8.07
C VAL A 88 6.43 13.27 -9.39
N HIS A 89 7.74 13.03 -9.44
CA HIS A 89 8.38 12.34 -10.55
C HIS A 89 8.82 10.97 -10.06
N ASN A 90 8.34 9.91 -10.72
CA ASN A 90 8.70 8.53 -10.42
C ASN A 90 9.40 7.93 -11.63
N ASN A 91 10.64 7.50 -11.45
CA ASN A 91 11.35 6.65 -12.40
C ASN A 91 11.37 5.24 -11.84
N ARG A 92 11.07 4.25 -12.68
CA ARG A 92 11.07 2.85 -12.27
C ARG A 92 11.81 1.99 -13.28
N ILE A 93 12.75 1.19 -12.79
CA ILE A 93 13.42 0.14 -13.56
C ILE A 93 13.00 -1.18 -12.94
N LEU A 94 12.17 -1.94 -13.67
CA LEU A 94 11.80 -3.29 -13.28
C LEU A 94 12.29 -4.28 -14.33
N GLY A 95 12.79 -5.42 -13.88
CA GLY A 95 13.20 -6.47 -14.78
C GLY A 95 13.65 -7.71 -14.03
N ASN A 96 13.76 -8.80 -14.76
CA ASN A 96 14.30 -10.05 -14.25
C ASN A 96 15.12 -10.74 -15.33
N VAL A 97 16.10 -11.52 -14.88
CA VAL A 97 16.90 -12.42 -15.71
C VAL A 97 16.73 -13.82 -15.13
N TYR A 98 16.69 -14.84 -15.99
CA TYR A 98 16.58 -16.21 -15.54
C TYR A 98 17.49 -17.14 -16.34
N ALA A 99 17.86 -18.25 -15.73
CA ALA A 99 18.48 -19.39 -16.38
C ALA A 99 17.64 -20.63 -16.10
N GLU A 100 17.41 -21.46 -17.12
CA GLU A 100 16.69 -22.72 -17.00
C GLU A 100 17.58 -23.85 -17.53
N VAL A 101 17.66 -24.92 -16.75
CA VAL A 101 18.37 -26.16 -17.08
C VAL A 101 17.36 -27.29 -17.08
N VAL A 102 17.25 -27.98 -18.21
CA VAL A 102 16.43 -29.18 -18.36
C VAL A 102 17.34 -30.40 -18.20
N PHE A 103 17.35 -30.99 -16.99
CA PHE A 103 18.15 -32.18 -16.72
C PHE A 103 17.59 -33.42 -17.41
N LEU A 104 16.25 -33.54 -17.38
CA LEU A 104 15.47 -34.58 -18.06
C LEU A 104 14.20 -33.91 -18.60
N PRO A 105 13.51 -34.49 -19.61
CA PRO A 105 12.21 -33.97 -20.04
C PRO A 105 11.20 -33.82 -18.89
N SER A 106 11.34 -34.67 -17.85
CA SER A 106 10.55 -34.66 -16.64
C SER A 106 11.11 -33.81 -15.50
N LEU A 107 12.36 -33.33 -15.55
CA LEU A 107 13.02 -32.63 -14.43
C LEU A 107 13.71 -31.35 -14.92
N LYS A 108 13.22 -30.21 -14.44
CA LYS A 108 13.70 -28.87 -14.82
C LYS A 108 14.08 -28.07 -13.58
N PHE A 109 15.14 -27.29 -13.70
CA PHE A 109 15.53 -26.31 -12.70
C PHE A 109 15.58 -24.93 -13.34
N LYS A 110 14.96 -23.94 -12.70
CA LYS A 110 14.95 -22.55 -13.14
C LYS A 110 15.36 -21.65 -11.99
N THR A 111 16.31 -20.76 -12.23
CA THR A 111 16.69 -19.69 -11.30
C THR A 111 16.33 -18.35 -11.92
N THR A 112 15.70 -17.46 -11.16
CA THR A 112 15.27 -16.13 -11.60
C THR A 112 15.77 -15.08 -10.61
N PHE A 113 16.43 -14.05 -11.12
CA PHE A 113 16.85 -12.87 -10.37
C PHE A 113 15.99 -11.69 -10.82
N GLY A 114 15.33 -11.02 -9.89
CA GLY A 114 14.49 -9.85 -10.13
C GLY A 114 15.05 -8.60 -9.48
N VAL A 115 14.85 -7.46 -10.14
CA VAL A 115 15.15 -6.13 -9.61
C VAL A 115 13.98 -5.19 -9.90
N ASP A 116 13.65 -4.35 -8.92
CA ASP A 116 12.73 -3.24 -9.06
C ASP A 116 13.28 -2.03 -8.31
N LEU A 117 13.78 -1.06 -9.07
CA LEU A 117 14.33 0.20 -8.57
C LEU A 117 13.31 1.30 -8.82
N ILE A 118 12.89 1.98 -7.77
CA ILE A 118 11.95 3.09 -7.82
C ILE A 118 12.67 4.32 -7.27
N ASP A 119 12.90 5.30 -8.13
CA ASP A 119 13.38 6.62 -7.73
C ASP A 119 12.23 7.61 -7.79
N ARG A 120 11.95 8.22 -6.65
CA ARG A 120 10.89 9.20 -6.47
C ARG A 120 11.49 10.55 -6.10
N LYS A 121 11.14 11.57 -6.87
CA LYS A 121 11.39 12.98 -6.53
C LYS A 121 10.07 13.69 -6.28
N THR A 122 9.87 14.21 -5.08
CA THR A 122 8.75 15.10 -4.78
C THR A 122 9.24 16.54 -4.79
N GLN A 123 8.46 17.44 -5.37
CA GLN A 123 8.73 18.87 -5.38
C GLN A 123 7.48 19.59 -4.93
N TYR A 124 7.62 20.43 -3.91
CA TYR A 124 6.55 21.25 -3.39
C TYR A 124 7.01 22.71 -3.40
N TYR A 125 6.14 23.58 -3.87
CA TYR A 125 6.33 25.02 -3.86
C TYR A 125 5.02 25.70 -3.49
N GLU A 126 5.12 26.62 -2.55
CA GLU A 126 4.06 27.47 -2.05
C GLU A 126 4.61 28.91 -2.05
N PRO A 127 3.98 29.85 -2.80
CA PRO A 127 4.45 31.22 -2.84
C PRO A 127 4.13 31.97 -1.54
N SER A 128 4.76 33.13 -1.34
CA SER A 128 4.54 34.00 -0.19
C SER A 128 3.16 34.68 -0.22
N ASN A 129 2.58 34.87 -1.42
CA ASN A 129 1.33 35.59 -1.67
C ASN A 129 0.05 34.76 -1.44
N GLY A 130 -0.29 34.47 -0.19
CA GLY A 130 -1.49 33.65 0.10
C GLY A 130 -1.21 32.49 1.05
N THR A 131 0.00 32.37 1.57
CA THR A 131 0.37 31.36 2.55
C THR A 131 0.01 31.73 3.99
N GLN A 132 -0.28 30.72 4.82
CA GLN A 132 -0.40 30.89 6.27
C GLN A 132 0.95 30.84 7.01
N ARG A 133 2.07 30.72 6.31
CA ARG A 133 3.39 30.60 6.93
C ARG A 133 3.86 31.94 7.49
N PRO A 134 4.21 32.03 8.78
CA PRO A 134 4.69 33.28 9.39
C PRO A 134 5.93 33.85 8.71
N THR A 135 6.76 32.98 8.13
CA THR A 135 8.00 33.31 7.42
C THR A 135 7.77 33.64 5.95
N GLY A 136 6.60 33.33 5.39
CA GLY A 136 6.26 33.51 3.96
C GLY A 136 6.74 32.34 3.08
N GLY A 137 5.82 31.70 2.35
CA GLY A 137 6.10 30.68 1.34
C GLY A 137 6.88 29.45 1.81
N ALA A 138 6.98 28.43 0.97
CA ALA A 138 7.83 27.27 1.23
C ALA A 138 8.22 26.54 -0.06
N ALA A 139 9.47 26.07 -0.09
CA ALA A 139 9.95 25.14 -1.11
C ALA A 139 10.44 23.87 -0.43
N GLU A 140 10.17 22.75 -1.07
CA GLU A 140 10.61 21.46 -0.59
C GLU A 140 10.94 20.52 -1.72
N VAL A 141 11.99 19.74 -1.49
CA VAL A 141 12.36 18.62 -2.34
C VAL A 141 12.55 17.39 -1.48
N GLY A 142 11.88 16.32 -1.89
CA GLY A 142 12.08 14.99 -1.33
C GLY A 142 12.71 14.08 -2.38
N TYR A 143 13.70 13.30 -1.95
CA TYR A 143 14.26 12.20 -2.72
C TYR A 143 13.97 10.91 -1.97
N GLY A 144 13.48 9.90 -2.68
CA GLY A 144 13.29 8.57 -2.15
C GLY A 144 13.71 7.54 -3.17
N THR A 145 14.48 6.56 -2.75
CA THR A 145 14.84 5.40 -3.56
C THR A 145 14.38 4.14 -2.85
N THR A 146 13.65 3.28 -3.56
CA THR A 146 13.31 1.94 -3.10
C THR A 146 13.91 0.92 -4.05
N THR A 147 14.75 0.04 -3.52
CA THR A 147 15.34 -1.10 -4.24
C THR A 147 14.72 -2.38 -3.73
N PHE A 148 14.03 -3.11 -4.60
CA PHE A 148 13.64 -4.49 -4.36
C PHE A 148 14.52 -5.44 -5.17
N LEU A 149 15.03 -6.45 -4.50
CA LEU A 149 15.78 -7.56 -5.09
C LEU A 149 15.07 -8.85 -4.77
N SER A 150 14.96 -9.74 -5.75
CA SER A 150 14.45 -11.09 -5.53
C SER A 150 15.33 -12.14 -6.20
N VAL A 151 15.41 -13.30 -5.56
CA VAL A 151 15.93 -14.53 -6.16
C VAL A 151 14.93 -15.65 -5.93
N GLU A 152 14.60 -16.38 -6.98
CA GLU A 152 13.73 -17.55 -6.93
C GLU A 152 14.44 -18.73 -7.62
N ASN A 153 14.55 -19.85 -6.92
CA ASN A 153 15.01 -21.12 -7.44
C ASN A 153 13.86 -22.11 -7.44
N ASN A 154 13.55 -22.68 -8.60
CA ASN A 154 12.43 -23.57 -8.82
C ASN A 154 12.91 -24.88 -9.43
N LEU A 155 12.70 -25.99 -8.72
CA LEU A 155 12.90 -27.35 -9.21
C LEU A 155 11.53 -27.98 -9.47
N SER A 156 11.27 -28.36 -10.72
CA SER A 156 10.00 -28.92 -11.16
C SER A 156 10.18 -30.32 -11.74
N PHE A 157 9.37 -31.26 -11.27
CA PHE A 157 9.30 -32.63 -11.74
C PHE A 157 7.89 -32.95 -12.26
N ASN A 158 7.77 -33.50 -13.46
CA ASN A 158 6.49 -33.93 -14.03
C ASN A 158 6.65 -35.29 -14.71
N LYS A 159 5.83 -36.27 -14.30
CA LYS A 159 5.85 -37.60 -14.90
C LYS A 159 4.44 -38.19 -14.93
N THR A 160 4.08 -38.72 -16.08
CA THR A 160 2.86 -39.51 -16.28
C THR A 160 3.25 -40.93 -16.63
N PHE A 161 2.62 -41.90 -15.98
CA PHE A 161 2.81 -43.32 -16.23
C PHE A 161 1.47 -44.03 -16.08
N GLU A 162 1.05 -44.75 -17.12
CA GLU A 162 -0.27 -45.36 -17.20
C GLU A 162 -1.38 -44.35 -16.87
N LYS A 163 -2.11 -44.58 -15.77
CA LYS A 163 -3.20 -43.74 -15.27
C LYS A 163 -2.72 -42.70 -14.25
N HIS A 164 -1.46 -42.72 -13.84
CA HIS A 164 -0.94 -41.85 -12.80
C HIS A 164 -0.24 -40.64 -13.41
N SER A 165 -0.52 -39.46 -12.88
CA SER A 165 0.23 -38.24 -13.19
C SER A 165 0.71 -37.59 -11.90
N ILE A 166 2.01 -37.35 -11.80
CA ILE A 166 2.67 -36.70 -10.66
C ILE A 166 3.36 -35.44 -11.15
N SER A 167 3.07 -34.33 -10.48
CA SER A 167 3.77 -33.05 -10.63
C SER A 167 4.26 -32.61 -9.27
N ALA A 168 5.56 -32.42 -9.11
CA ALA A 168 6.16 -31.94 -7.87
C ALA A 168 6.99 -30.69 -8.13
N THR A 169 6.93 -29.73 -7.21
CA THR A 169 7.68 -28.48 -7.28
C THR A 169 8.32 -28.18 -5.94
N LEU A 170 9.60 -27.81 -5.95
CA LEU A 170 10.32 -27.22 -4.83
C LEU A 170 10.74 -25.81 -5.22
N VAL A 171 10.44 -24.83 -4.38
CA VAL A 171 10.78 -23.42 -4.58
C VAL A 171 11.52 -22.91 -3.37
N GLN A 172 12.64 -22.24 -3.60
CA GLN A 172 13.28 -21.36 -2.63
C GLN A 172 13.17 -19.94 -3.17
N GLU A 173 12.77 -19.01 -2.32
CA GLU A 173 12.58 -17.61 -2.68
C GLU A 173 13.23 -16.73 -1.60
N SER A 174 13.83 -15.63 -2.02
CA SER A 174 14.30 -14.59 -1.10
C SER A 174 14.08 -13.22 -1.69
N GLN A 175 13.59 -12.30 -0.88
CA GLN A 175 13.40 -10.91 -1.28
C GLN A 175 14.04 -9.97 -0.26
N LYS A 176 14.52 -8.85 -0.76
CA LYS A 176 15.07 -7.75 0.04
C LYS A 176 14.52 -6.45 -0.48
N SER A 177 14.02 -5.60 0.41
CA SER A 177 13.66 -4.22 0.11
C SER A 177 14.52 -3.30 0.94
N ILE A 178 15.06 -2.28 0.29
CA ILE A 178 15.78 -1.18 0.93
C ILE A 178 15.08 0.09 0.46
N THR A 179 14.71 0.95 1.40
CA THR A 179 14.18 2.28 1.12
C THR A 179 15.06 3.29 1.81
N ASP A 180 15.47 4.31 1.08
CA ASP A 180 16.20 5.47 1.58
C ASP A 180 15.44 6.71 1.15
N ALA A 181 15.27 7.67 2.05
CA ALA A 181 14.58 8.91 1.76
C ALA A 181 15.19 10.09 2.51
N SER A 182 15.11 11.24 1.88
CA SER A 182 15.50 12.52 2.44
C SER A 182 14.52 13.59 2.00
N ARG A 183 14.36 14.60 2.83
CA ARG A 183 13.49 15.76 2.56
C ARG A 183 14.22 17.00 3.01
N ILE A 184 14.25 18.00 2.14
CA ILE A 184 14.83 19.31 2.38
C ILE A 184 13.71 20.32 2.22
N ARG A 185 13.58 21.22 3.20
CA ARG A 185 12.55 22.26 3.21
C ARG A 185 13.14 23.59 3.64
N GLY A 186 12.84 24.63 2.88
CA GLY A 186 13.09 26.02 3.23
C GLY A 186 11.80 26.84 3.26
N GLU A 187 11.75 27.83 4.14
CA GLU A 187 10.67 28.82 4.24
C GLU A 187 11.25 30.24 4.22
N GLY A 188 10.42 31.25 3.92
CA GLY A 188 10.86 32.62 3.68
C GLY A 188 11.40 32.82 2.27
N LEU A 189 10.67 32.32 1.28
CA LEU A 189 11.04 32.39 -0.12
C LEU A 189 10.85 33.78 -0.72
N ASN A 190 11.68 34.11 -1.73
CA ASN A 190 11.42 35.20 -2.65
C ASN A 190 10.64 34.71 -3.88
N ASP A 191 9.39 35.16 -4.00
CA ASP A 191 8.46 34.79 -5.09
C ASP A 191 8.91 35.24 -6.49
N MET A 192 9.92 36.10 -6.59
CA MET A 192 10.52 36.52 -7.87
C MET A 192 11.37 35.42 -8.51
N THR A 193 11.67 34.35 -7.77
CA THR A 193 12.46 33.22 -8.25
C THR A 193 11.54 32.08 -8.67
N THR A 194 11.92 31.33 -9.72
CA THR A 194 11.09 30.19 -10.16
C THR A 194 11.06 29.08 -9.11
N TYR A 195 10.06 28.20 -9.15
CA TYR A 195 10.00 27.01 -8.29
C TYR A 195 11.23 26.06 -8.40
N TYR A 196 12.10 26.26 -9.40
CA TYR A 196 13.38 25.55 -9.60
C TYR A 196 14.59 26.31 -9.04
N SER A 197 14.45 27.59 -8.72
CA SER A 197 15.50 28.44 -8.17
C SER A 197 15.38 28.43 -6.65
N TRP A 198 16.19 27.61 -6.00
CA TRP A 198 16.39 27.64 -4.56
C TRP A 198 17.33 28.79 -4.21
N ASP A 199 16.85 30.03 -4.27
CA ASP A 199 17.67 31.13 -3.77
C ASP A 199 18.00 30.84 -2.31
N GLY A 200 19.28 30.62 -2.01
CA GLY A 200 19.72 30.04 -0.74
C GLY A 200 19.48 30.92 0.51
N ASN A 201 18.66 31.97 0.40
CA ASN A 201 18.34 32.95 1.43
C ASN A 201 17.02 32.62 2.13
N TYR A 202 16.88 31.40 2.65
CA TYR A 202 15.74 31.02 3.48
C TYR A 202 15.82 31.73 4.83
N MET A 203 14.69 32.26 5.31
CA MET A 203 14.57 32.79 6.68
C MET A 203 14.70 31.66 7.71
N THR A 204 14.22 30.47 7.37
CA THR A 204 14.40 29.25 8.17
C THR A 204 14.63 28.05 7.26
N SER A 205 15.61 27.21 7.62
CA SER A 205 15.83 25.90 6.99
C SER A 205 15.66 24.80 8.03
N ASN A 206 14.84 23.80 7.74
CA ASN A 206 14.77 22.59 8.57
C ASN A 206 15.63 21.49 7.93
N ILE A 207 16.50 20.90 8.75
CA ILE A 207 17.50 19.91 8.35
C ILE A 207 16.85 18.61 7.86
N ILE A 208 17.49 18.03 6.85
CA ILE A 208 17.37 16.67 6.31
C ILE A 208 16.84 15.69 7.37
N PHE A 209 15.66 15.12 7.13
CA PHE A 209 15.20 13.93 7.86
C PHE A 209 15.58 12.70 7.03
N PRO A 210 16.79 12.13 7.18
CA PRO A 210 17.08 10.85 6.57
C PRO A 210 16.15 9.84 7.23
N SER A 211 15.37 9.15 6.41
CA SER A 211 14.62 7.98 6.85
C SER A 211 14.99 6.83 5.93
N GLY A 212 15.11 5.66 6.53
CA GLY A 212 15.52 4.47 5.83
C GLY A 212 14.82 3.26 6.41
N SER A 213 14.60 2.26 5.59
CA SER A 213 14.09 0.99 6.07
C SER A 213 14.60 -0.16 5.22
N ILE A 214 14.74 -1.31 5.85
CA ILE A 214 15.14 -2.56 5.22
C ILE A 214 14.24 -3.67 5.75
N TRP A 215 13.78 -4.52 4.83
CA TRP A 215 13.16 -5.78 5.20
C TRP A 215 13.59 -6.90 4.26
N THR A 216 13.57 -8.12 4.77
CA THR A 216 13.88 -9.33 4.01
C THR A 216 12.85 -10.40 4.31
N ILE A 217 12.53 -11.19 3.30
CA ILE A 217 11.77 -12.43 3.44
C ILE A 217 12.56 -13.57 2.79
N SER A 218 12.56 -14.73 3.43
CA SER A 218 13.06 -15.97 2.87
C SER A 218 11.97 -17.02 2.95
N SER A 219 11.77 -17.77 1.87
CA SER A 219 10.64 -18.66 1.74
C SER A 219 11.05 -19.98 1.10
N PHE A 220 10.42 -21.05 1.54
CA PHE A 220 10.54 -22.39 0.97
C PHE A 220 9.15 -22.95 0.72
N LEU A 221 8.90 -23.48 -0.47
CA LEU A 221 7.62 -24.08 -0.82
C LEU A 221 7.87 -25.44 -1.47
N GLY A 222 7.19 -26.46 -0.96
CA GLY A 222 7.03 -27.75 -1.62
C GLY A 222 5.57 -27.94 -2.04
N ARG A 223 5.35 -28.41 -3.27
CA ARG A 223 4.02 -28.76 -3.78
C ARG A 223 4.06 -30.09 -4.50
N ILE A 224 3.07 -30.92 -4.24
CA ILE A 224 2.82 -32.16 -4.97
C ILE A 224 1.39 -32.13 -5.47
N ASN A 225 1.22 -32.30 -6.78
CA ASN A 225 -0.05 -32.56 -7.43
C ASN A 225 -0.02 -34.00 -7.93
N TYR A 226 -1.07 -34.75 -7.62
CA TYR A 226 -1.27 -36.11 -8.08
C TYR A 226 -2.63 -36.24 -8.72
N SER A 227 -2.68 -36.94 -9.84
CA SER A 227 -3.92 -37.31 -10.53
C SER A 227 -3.92 -38.80 -10.82
N PHE A 228 -5.00 -39.48 -10.47
CA PHE A 228 -5.27 -40.84 -10.91
C PHE A 228 -6.41 -40.85 -11.92
N ASN A 229 -6.10 -41.34 -13.11
CA ASN A 229 -6.99 -41.52 -14.25
C ASN A 229 -7.78 -40.25 -14.61
N SER A 230 -7.23 -39.06 -14.31
CA SER A 230 -7.92 -37.77 -14.42
C SER A 230 -9.20 -37.62 -13.57
N LYS A 231 -9.42 -38.51 -12.59
CA LYS A 231 -10.61 -38.53 -11.73
C LYS A 231 -10.35 -38.01 -10.33
N TYR A 232 -9.35 -38.60 -9.67
CA TYR A 232 -9.00 -38.27 -8.30
C TYR A 232 -7.79 -37.37 -8.33
N LEU A 233 -7.96 -36.17 -7.81
CA LEU A 233 -6.97 -35.10 -7.80
C LEU A 233 -6.59 -34.84 -6.36
N ILE A 234 -5.29 -34.83 -6.07
CA ILE A 234 -4.75 -34.47 -4.77
C ILE A 234 -3.72 -33.38 -4.99
N THR A 235 -3.80 -32.32 -4.21
CA THR A 235 -2.77 -31.29 -4.14
C THR A 235 -2.37 -31.12 -2.69
N ALA A 236 -1.09 -31.27 -2.39
CA ALA A 236 -0.53 -30.97 -1.08
C ALA A 236 0.53 -29.89 -1.26
N THR A 237 0.49 -28.85 -0.44
CA THR A 237 1.51 -27.80 -0.40
C THR A 237 1.98 -27.60 1.04
N TYR A 238 3.27 -27.36 1.21
CA TYR A 238 3.85 -26.96 2.47
C TYR A 238 4.77 -25.77 2.21
N ARG A 239 4.47 -24.63 2.82
CA ARG A 239 5.29 -23.41 2.71
C ARG A 239 5.83 -23.01 4.08
N ALA A 240 7.08 -22.58 4.11
CA ALA A 240 7.71 -21.95 5.27
C ALA A 240 8.15 -20.54 4.86
N ASP A 241 7.71 -19.52 5.58
CA ASP A 241 8.10 -18.12 5.34
C ASP A 241 8.78 -17.53 6.56
N GLY A 242 9.93 -16.90 6.34
CA GLY A 242 10.76 -16.24 7.33
C GLY A 242 10.86 -14.75 7.04
N SER A 243 10.36 -13.87 7.92
CA SER A 243 10.38 -12.41 7.70
C SER A 243 11.18 -11.69 8.78
N SER A 244 11.93 -10.65 8.38
CA SER A 244 12.72 -9.81 9.29
C SER A 244 11.87 -8.92 10.18
N ARG A 245 10.56 -8.82 9.92
CA ARG A 245 9.62 -7.95 10.66
C ARG A 245 9.26 -8.49 12.03
N PHE A 246 9.37 -9.80 12.22
CA PHE A 246 8.95 -10.48 13.44
C PHE A 246 10.07 -10.57 14.49
N GLY A 247 9.70 -10.95 15.70
CA GLY A 247 10.62 -11.16 16.80
C GLY A 247 11.60 -12.30 16.53
N ALA A 248 12.75 -12.28 17.22
CA ALA A 248 13.85 -13.22 16.96
C ALA A 248 13.40 -14.70 17.02
N ASN A 249 12.44 -15.00 17.90
CA ASN A 249 11.93 -16.35 18.11
C ASN A 249 10.83 -16.76 17.11
N ASN A 250 10.20 -15.80 16.44
CA ASN A 250 8.99 -16.01 15.65
C ASN A 250 9.13 -15.57 14.18
N LYS A 251 10.37 -15.52 13.66
CA LYS A 251 10.64 -15.12 12.27
C LYS A 251 9.99 -16.03 11.25
N TRP A 252 9.95 -17.33 11.54
CA TRP A 252 9.44 -18.37 10.64
C TRP A 252 8.02 -18.81 11.01
N ALA A 253 7.17 -18.96 10.00
CA ALA A 253 5.87 -19.61 10.11
C ALA A 253 5.67 -20.62 8.98
N TYR A 254 4.80 -21.60 9.23
CA TYR A 254 4.56 -22.75 8.36
C TYR A 254 3.10 -22.80 7.96
N PHE A 255 2.87 -23.03 6.68
CA PHE A 255 1.57 -22.90 6.01
C PHE A 255 1.30 -24.16 5.19
N PRO A 256 0.75 -25.22 5.82
CA PRO A 256 0.31 -26.40 5.11
C PRO A 256 -1.00 -26.14 4.36
N SER A 257 -1.19 -26.79 3.22
CA SER A 257 -2.48 -26.91 2.57
C SER A 257 -2.65 -28.24 1.85
N VAL A 258 -3.89 -28.69 1.77
CA VAL A 258 -4.29 -29.89 1.05
C VAL A 258 -5.61 -29.65 0.35
N SER A 259 -5.73 -30.12 -0.89
CA SER A 259 -6.97 -30.10 -1.65
C SER A 259 -7.20 -31.45 -2.32
N LEU A 260 -8.45 -31.89 -2.29
CA LEU A 260 -8.95 -33.08 -2.94
C LEU A 260 -9.98 -32.66 -3.99
N GLY A 261 -9.87 -33.24 -5.17
CA GLY A 261 -10.83 -33.08 -6.25
C GLY A 261 -11.29 -34.44 -6.75
N TRP A 262 -12.59 -34.58 -6.98
CA TRP A 262 -13.16 -35.78 -7.57
C TRP A 262 -14.02 -35.40 -8.76
N VAL A 263 -13.61 -35.83 -9.95
CA VAL A 263 -14.34 -35.63 -11.20
C VAL A 263 -15.34 -36.77 -11.37
N LEU A 264 -16.51 -36.63 -10.74
CA LEU A 264 -17.58 -37.63 -10.76
C LEU A 264 -18.07 -37.94 -12.18
N SER A 265 -18.08 -36.95 -13.07
CA SER A 265 -18.52 -37.13 -14.47
C SER A 265 -17.70 -38.17 -15.25
N GLN A 266 -16.47 -38.47 -14.83
CA GLN A 266 -15.65 -39.52 -15.44
C GLN A 266 -15.94 -40.92 -14.87
N GLU A 267 -16.78 -41.05 -13.86
CA GLU A 267 -17.14 -42.35 -13.31
C GLU A 267 -18.11 -43.12 -14.21
N PRO A 268 -17.98 -44.47 -14.30
CA PRO A 268 -18.82 -45.26 -15.19
C PRO A 268 -20.33 -45.05 -14.98
N PHE A 269 -20.75 -44.82 -13.73
CA PHE A 269 -22.15 -44.58 -13.39
C PHE A 269 -22.66 -43.20 -13.85
N MET A 270 -21.80 -42.22 -14.05
CA MET A 270 -22.17 -40.89 -14.56
C MET A 270 -22.14 -40.79 -16.08
N GLN A 271 -21.44 -41.69 -16.77
CA GLN A 271 -21.32 -41.65 -18.23
C GLN A 271 -22.66 -41.79 -18.97
N GLN A 272 -23.69 -42.33 -18.29
CA GLN A 272 -25.04 -42.46 -18.85
C GLN A 272 -25.85 -41.16 -18.79
N VAL A 273 -25.41 -40.14 -18.03
CA VAL A 273 -26.16 -38.90 -17.82
C VAL A 273 -25.75 -37.85 -18.84
N ALA A 274 -26.30 -37.92 -20.06
CA ALA A 274 -25.93 -37.06 -21.19
C ALA A 274 -26.10 -35.54 -20.95
N SER A 275 -26.98 -35.15 -20.02
CA SER A 275 -27.20 -33.75 -19.66
C SER A 275 -26.02 -33.15 -18.90
N ILE A 276 -25.22 -33.95 -18.19
CA ILE A 276 -24.07 -33.51 -17.39
C ILE A 276 -22.79 -33.75 -18.18
N SER A 277 -22.14 -32.66 -18.58
CA SER A 277 -20.88 -32.69 -19.33
C SER A 277 -19.67 -32.79 -18.42
N ASN A 278 -19.75 -32.17 -17.24
CA ASN A 278 -18.74 -32.27 -16.21
C ASN A 278 -19.39 -32.07 -14.84
N LEU A 279 -18.89 -32.81 -13.87
CA LEU A 279 -19.30 -32.76 -12.47
C LEU A 279 -18.06 -33.01 -11.65
N LYS A 280 -17.68 -32.02 -10.85
CA LYS A 280 -16.49 -32.07 -10.01
C LYS A 280 -16.81 -31.59 -8.60
N LEU A 281 -16.46 -32.42 -7.63
CA LEU A 281 -16.47 -32.04 -6.22
C LEU A 281 -15.05 -31.65 -5.80
N ARG A 282 -14.94 -30.57 -5.03
CA ARG A 282 -13.70 -30.04 -4.48
C ARG A 282 -13.83 -29.92 -2.97
N ALA A 283 -12.78 -30.28 -2.25
CA ALA A 283 -12.64 -29.97 -0.84
C ALA A 283 -11.20 -29.54 -0.57
N GLY A 284 -10.99 -28.63 0.37
CA GLY A 284 -9.66 -28.15 0.69
C GLY A 284 -9.54 -27.54 2.07
N TYR A 285 -8.32 -27.64 2.59
CA TYR A 285 -7.84 -26.98 3.80
C TYR A 285 -6.55 -26.25 3.49
N GLY A 286 -6.36 -25.06 4.04
CA GLY A 286 -5.07 -24.37 3.97
C GLY A 286 -4.88 -23.33 5.06
N GLU A 287 -3.63 -23.12 5.43
CA GLU A 287 -3.22 -21.99 6.26
C GLU A 287 -2.51 -20.94 5.39
N VAL A 288 -2.78 -19.66 5.65
CA VAL A 288 -2.09 -18.54 5.01
C VAL A 288 -1.65 -17.55 6.08
N GLY A 289 -0.42 -17.07 5.97
CA GLY A 289 0.14 -16.07 6.85
C GLY A 289 0.00 -14.65 6.32
N SER A 290 -0.11 -13.69 7.23
CA SER A 290 0.10 -12.27 6.92
C SER A 290 1.33 -11.75 7.66
N GLN A 291 2.14 -10.97 6.92
CA GLN A 291 3.24 -10.17 7.47
C GLN A 291 2.97 -8.68 7.43
N ASP A 292 1.69 -8.30 7.36
CA ASP A 292 1.25 -6.90 7.36
C ASP A 292 1.36 -6.26 8.75
N VAL A 293 2.58 -6.32 9.28
CA VAL A 293 3.01 -5.63 10.48
C VAL A 293 4.07 -4.61 10.07
N GLY A 294 4.06 -3.46 10.73
CA GLY A 294 5.04 -2.40 10.48
C GLY A 294 6.49 -2.90 10.63
N LEU A 295 7.42 -2.21 9.97
CA LEU A 295 8.84 -2.51 10.10
C LEU A 295 9.34 -2.19 11.52
N TYR A 296 10.30 -2.99 11.99
CA TYR A 296 10.95 -2.83 13.31
C TYR A 296 9.99 -2.87 14.51
N LYS A 297 8.78 -3.40 14.35
CA LYS A 297 7.79 -3.52 15.45
C LYS A 297 8.21 -4.49 16.56
N SER A 298 9.13 -5.41 16.28
CA SER A 298 9.73 -6.28 17.29
C SER A 298 10.91 -5.64 18.04
N LEU A 299 11.44 -4.50 17.58
CA LEU A 299 12.65 -3.88 18.12
C LEU A 299 12.36 -2.64 18.96
N SER A 300 13.33 -2.28 19.80
CA SER A 300 13.34 -0.99 20.47
C SER A 300 13.86 0.07 19.52
N THR A 301 13.16 1.20 19.41
CA THR A 301 13.56 2.32 18.57
C THR A 301 13.73 3.58 19.40
N LEU A 302 14.62 4.47 18.96
CA LEU A 302 14.88 5.75 19.63
C LEU A 302 14.15 6.88 18.90
N GLY A 303 13.47 7.71 19.68
CA GLY A 303 12.90 8.98 19.26
C GLY A 303 13.76 10.15 19.74
N THR A 304 13.43 11.33 19.25
CA THR A 304 14.00 12.59 19.75
C THR A 304 13.04 13.18 20.76
N ALA A 305 13.51 13.40 21.99
CA ALA A 305 12.81 14.20 22.97
C ALA A 305 13.33 15.63 22.92
N THR A 306 12.43 16.60 23.02
CA THR A 306 12.79 18.01 23.06
C THR A 306 12.43 18.55 24.43
N TYR A 307 13.37 19.20 25.10
CA TYR A 307 13.18 19.85 26.39
C TYR A 307 13.55 21.31 26.27
N ILE A 308 12.86 22.18 27.00
CA ILE A 308 13.24 23.58 27.12
C ILE A 308 13.85 23.75 28.51
N VAL A 309 15.10 24.20 28.56
CA VAL A 309 15.78 24.54 29.82
C VAL A 309 16.13 26.02 29.78
N GLY A 310 15.48 26.79 30.66
CA GLY A 310 15.47 28.26 30.55
C GLY A 310 14.78 28.70 29.25
N THR A 311 15.51 29.42 28.40
CA THR A 311 15.07 29.84 27.05
C THR A 311 15.66 28.99 25.92
N THR A 312 16.49 27.99 26.25
CA THR A 312 17.21 27.18 25.25
C THR A 312 16.50 25.85 25.00
N LYS A 313 16.31 25.53 23.73
CA LYS A 313 15.81 24.23 23.28
C LYS A 313 16.94 23.20 23.30
N MET A 314 16.80 22.17 24.12
CA MET A 314 17.73 21.04 24.21
C MET A 314 17.11 19.77 23.63
N TYR A 315 17.95 18.90 23.07
CA TYR A 315 17.55 17.64 22.46
C TYR A 315 18.07 16.47 23.29
N GLY A 316 17.18 15.55 23.63
CA GLY A 316 17.49 14.26 24.25
C GLY A 316 17.04 13.10 23.38
N ARG A 317 17.41 11.88 23.76
CA ARG A 317 16.89 10.65 23.16
C ARG A 317 15.92 10.00 24.13
N THR A 318 14.84 9.46 23.61
CA THR A 318 13.87 8.67 24.37
C THR A 318 13.55 7.38 23.62
N LEU A 319 13.03 6.38 24.32
CA LEU A 319 12.46 5.21 23.68
C LEU A 319 11.18 5.62 22.94
N SER A 320 11.14 5.41 21.62
CA SER A 320 9.94 5.63 20.81
C SER A 320 9.05 4.39 20.76
N GLN A 321 9.59 3.21 21.08
CA GLN A 321 8.85 1.95 21.08
C GLN A 321 9.49 0.93 22.02
N ILE A 322 8.63 0.20 22.74
CA ILE A 322 9.02 -0.96 23.56
C ILE A 322 9.19 -2.17 22.61
N PRO A 323 10.30 -2.94 22.73
CA PRO A 323 10.50 -4.13 21.90
C PRO A 323 9.46 -5.21 22.20
N ASN A 324 9.06 -5.96 21.18
CA ASN A 324 8.20 -7.13 21.30
C ASN A 324 8.88 -8.34 20.63
N PRO A 325 9.72 -9.11 21.35
CA PRO A 325 10.41 -10.28 20.81
C PRO A 325 9.47 -11.44 20.49
N ASP A 326 8.22 -11.40 20.97
CA ASP A 326 7.20 -12.43 20.74
C ASP A 326 6.26 -12.09 19.58
N LEU A 327 6.48 -10.95 18.90
CA LEU A 327 5.74 -10.58 17.69
C LEU A 327 5.89 -11.68 16.63
N GLN A 328 4.79 -12.35 16.31
CA GLN A 328 4.71 -13.53 15.44
C GLN A 328 3.85 -13.27 14.21
N TRP A 329 3.64 -14.25 13.34
CA TRP A 329 2.79 -14.12 12.15
C TRP A 329 1.29 -14.17 12.48
N GLU A 330 0.49 -13.37 11.77
CA GLU A 330 -0.96 -13.60 11.71
C GLU A 330 -1.24 -14.84 10.86
N ARG A 331 -2.15 -15.70 11.32
CA ARG A 331 -2.51 -16.94 10.62
C ARG A 331 -4.01 -17.03 10.36
N ASN A 332 -4.34 -17.33 9.12
CA ASN A 332 -5.70 -17.56 8.65
C ASN A 332 -5.83 -19.01 8.19
N LYS A 333 -6.73 -19.76 8.83
CA LYS A 333 -7.10 -21.13 8.42
C LYS A 333 -8.33 -21.05 7.54
N GLN A 334 -8.33 -21.77 6.43
CA GLN A 334 -9.44 -21.79 5.50
C GLN A 334 -9.83 -23.22 5.15
N TYR A 335 -11.14 -23.47 5.23
CA TYR A 335 -11.78 -24.68 4.72
C TYR A 335 -12.65 -24.29 3.53
N ASN A 336 -12.64 -25.08 2.47
CA ASN A 336 -13.46 -24.87 1.29
C ASN A 336 -14.07 -26.20 0.83
N ILE A 337 -15.33 -26.13 0.41
CA ILE A 337 -16.03 -27.20 -0.31
C ILE A 337 -16.65 -26.54 -1.54
N GLY A 338 -16.40 -27.10 -2.71
CA GLY A 338 -16.86 -26.56 -3.98
C GLY A 338 -17.50 -27.64 -4.85
N LEU A 339 -18.50 -27.25 -5.62
CA LEU A 339 -19.18 -28.09 -6.60
C LEU A 339 -19.20 -27.36 -7.94
N ASP A 340 -18.61 -27.98 -8.96
CA ASP A 340 -18.63 -27.48 -10.34
C ASP A 340 -19.50 -28.41 -11.20
N ILE A 341 -20.44 -27.85 -11.95
CA ILE A 341 -21.34 -28.58 -12.84
C ILE A 341 -21.38 -27.88 -14.21
N ASP A 342 -21.06 -28.61 -15.26
CA ASP A 342 -21.28 -28.18 -16.64
C ASP A 342 -22.38 -29.03 -17.28
N LEU A 343 -23.37 -28.39 -17.89
CA LEU A 343 -24.53 -29.03 -18.52
C LEU A 343 -24.58 -28.77 -20.02
N PHE A 344 -25.19 -29.71 -20.76
CA PHE A 344 -25.55 -29.59 -22.17
C PHE A 344 -24.37 -29.23 -23.11
N LYS A 345 -23.27 -29.96 -23.01
CA LYS A 345 -22.00 -29.70 -23.71
C LYS A 345 -21.42 -28.33 -23.34
N SER A 346 -21.39 -28.07 -22.02
CA SER A 346 -20.88 -26.83 -21.42
C SER A 346 -21.59 -25.56 -21.89
N ARG A 347 -22.88 -25.65 -22.23
CA ARG A 347 -23.71 -24.47 -22.54
C ARG A 347 -24.17 -23.73 -21.30
N LEU A 348 -24.28 -24.44 -20.18
CA LEU A 348 -24.56 -23.87 -18.85
C LEU A 348 -23.52 -24.40 -17.87
N ALA A 349 -22.89 -23.50 -17.13
CA ALA A 349 -21.91 -23.83 -16.11
C ALA A 349 -22.35 -23.22 -14.78
N PHE A 350 -22.35 -24.03 -13.72
CA PHE A 350 -22.67 -23.62 -12.37
C PHE A 350 -21.49 -23.97 -11.45
N SER A 351 -21.11 -23.02 -10.60
CA SER A 351 -20.14 -23.23 -9.53
C SER A 351 -20.76 -22.78 -8.22
N ALA A 352 -20.70 -23.62 -7.20
CA ALA A 352 -21.10 -23.28 -5.85
C ALA A 352 -19.94 -23.57 -4.89
N ASP A 353 -19.53 -22.58 -4.12
CA ASP A 353 -18.44 -22.70 -3.16
C ASP A 353 -18.92 -22.28 -1.77
N PHE A 354 -18.65 -23.13 -0.78
CA PHE A 354 -18.82 -22.84 0.63
C PHE A 354 -17.43 -22.75 1.27
N TYR A 355 -17.16 -21.69 2.03
CA TYR A 355 -15.89 -21.51 2.69
C TYR A 355 -16.06 -21.02 4.14
N VAL A 356 -15.14 -21.47 5.00
CA VAL A 356 -15.02 -21.03 6.39
C VAL A 356 -13.60 -20.53 6.60
N LYS A 357 -13.46 -19.28 7.06
CA LYS A 357 -12.16 -18.67 7.37
C LYS A 357 -12.08 -18.38 8.87
N ILE A 358 -11.02 -18.85 9.52
CA ILE A 358 -10.77 -18.68 10.95
C ILE A 358 -9.45 -17.94 11.13
N LEU A 359 -9.53 -16.72 11.65
CA LEU A 359 -8.37 -15.90 12.01
C LEU A 359 -7.90 -16.33 13.41
N THR A 360 -6.68 -16.85 13.53
CA THR A 360 -6.17 -17.40 14.80
C THR A 360 -5.34 -16.38 15.60
N ILE A 361 -4.56 -15.54 14.92
CA ILE A 361 -3.69 -14.52 15.54
C ILE A 361 -3.89 -13.23 14.75
N SER A 362 -4.23 -12.13 15.42
CA SER A 362 -4.44 -10.81 14.82
C SER A 362 -3.66 -9.75 15.61
N PHE A 363 -3.10 -8.75 14.93
CA PHE A 363 -2.43 -7.61 15.57
C PHE A 363 -3.41 -6.45 15.76
N THR A 364 -3.58 -6.03 17.00
CA THR A 364 -4.15 -4.71 17.31
C THR A 364 -3.05 -3.84 17.90
N THR A 365 -2.90 -2.62 17.38
CA THR A 365 -2.00 -1.64 18.00
C THR A 365 -2.80 -0.99 19.12
N GLU A 366 -2.59 -1.39 20.37
CA GLU A 366 -3.13 -0.64 21.50
C GLU A 366 -2.36 0.68 21.64
N HIS A 367 -3.03 1.79 21.36
CA HIS A 367 -2.52 3.10 21.76
C HIS A 367 -2.88 3.29 23.24
N CYS A 368 -1.92 3.03 24.14
CA CYS A 368 -1.99 3.63 25.47
C CYS A 368 -1.93 5.15 25.27
N ARG A 369 -3.06 5.82 25.55
CA ARG A 369 -3.15 7.28 25.58
C ARG A 369 -2.50 7.86 26.82
#